data_AF-A0A836CJ91-F1
#
_entry.id   AF-A0A836CJ91-F1
#
_cell.length_a   1.000
_cell.length_b   1.000
_cell.length_c   1.000
_cell.angle_alpha   90.00
_cell.angle_beta   90.00
_cell.angle_gamma   90.00
#
_symmetry.space_group_name_H-M   'P 1'
#
loop_
_entity.id
_entity.type
_entity.pdbx_description
1 polymer ?
#
loop_
_entity_poly.entity_id
_entity_poly.type
_entity_poly.pdbx_seq_one_letter_code
_entity_poly.pdbx_strand_id
1 'polypeptide(L)'
;MRAGLRANHKFTDLSATVQLAKTKYGVENFLVWHAVQGYWQGVDVDRPELASYKAQWRRLVVPEGISERVGSTVLRRSAYMQRRYGFGLVPPETISAFYQEYHGYLRAHGVDGVKVDAQSILSCLGEGQGGTVALTRASQAALAASVRAHFGGPAVIHCMCHDSAMLLQLPVHYPDGRGGGGGGGGSGVRPIVRGSDDFYPRDPASHGTHIYANAFNALLLAYCGALQDWDMFQTSLGAVGAMHAAARAISGGPVYISDRPGEHDAALIRKMVLEDGSVPRARRSALPTLPSLFVDAQHDKSRPLLSIWNENPAHGHGVVGVFNVYGSRWDQRARAYRWVRGHEAHRLSFTYTAAAEGTIRPRDCHALLRQEIAAAAGSVMKPADAQFAVYLHNAMELHVRSLDEAVATGALGMYAFELASISRVHTFSFSQGRKLLWSSIGLPDLFNAGGAIMSEAMEVIEGGRRVSAEIVLHGSGLFLALCSLHPTQVRTALHGPNCLWSLLIAALCTGCFGRCSAA
;
A
#
# COMPACT_ATOMS: atom_id res chain seq x y z
N MET A 1 36.11 11.21 7.05
CA MET A 1 34.66 11.11 7.27
C MET A 1 34.39 11.48 8.72
N ARG A 2 33.66 12.56 8.96
CA ARG A 2 33.35 13.09 10.29
C ARG A 2 32.14 12.38 10.90
N ALA A 3 31.23 11.78 10.13
CA ALA A 3 30.11 11.03 10.73
C ALA A 3 30.47 9.67 11.36
N GLY A 4 31.74 9.24 11.35
CA GLY A 4 32.19 8.00 11.99
C GLY A 4 31.65 6.70 11.37
N LEU A 5 31.01 6.77 10.20
CA LEU A 5 30.45 5.63 9.49
C LEU A 5 31.58 4.74 8.97
N ARG A 6 31.59 3.47 9.39
CA ARG A 6 32.58 2.49 8.98
C ARG A 6 31.91 1.14 8.77
N ALA A 7 32.49 0.37 7.85
CA ALA A 7 32.18 -1.03 7.66
C ALA A 7 32.30 -1.83 8.97
N ASN A 8 31.53 -2.90 9.09
CA ASN A 8 31.63 -3.84 10.21
C ASN A 8 32.17 -5.20 9.72
N HIS A 9 32.33 -6.15 10.63
CA HIS A 9 32.86 -7.47 10.31
C HIS A 9 31.96 -8.31 9.37
N LYS A 10 30.67 -7.95 9.20
CA LYS A 10 29.73 -8.63 8.31
C LYS A 10 29.71 -8.04 6.91
N PHE A 11 29.84 -6.72 6.82
CA PHE A 11 29.84 -5.96 5.57
C PHE A 11 31.07 -5.06 5.56
N THR A 12 32.15 -5.57 4.97
CA THR A 12 33.47 -4.93 4.94
C THR A 12 33.54 -3.80 3.91
N ASP A 13 32.66 -3.80 2.90
CA ASP A 13 32.52 -2.75 1.90
C ASP A 13 31.06 -2.60 1.43
N LEU A 14 30.47 -1.42 1.68
CA LEU A 14 29.11 -1.09 1.25
C LEU A 14 29.03 -0.91 -0.27
N SER A 15 30.03 -0.28 -0.90
CA SER A 15 30.04 -0.04 -2.35
C SER A 15 30.05 -1.36 -3.11
N ALA A 16 30.90 -2.31 -2.72
CA ALA A 16 30.93 -3.63 -3.33
C ALA A 16 29.58 -4.37 -3.19
N THR A 17 28.93 -4.26 -2.03
CA THR A 17 27.61 -4.88 -1.79
C THR A 17 26.54 -4.29 -2.70
N VAL A 18 26.46 -2.96 -2.79
CA VAL A 18 25.48 -2.26 -3.63
C VAL A 18 25.75 -2.56 -5.11
N GLN A 19 27.00 -2.50 -5.55
CA GLN A 19 27.37 -2.80 -6.93
C GLN A 19 27.04 -4.24 -7.30
N LEU A 20 27.28 -5.20 -6.41
CA LEU A 20 26.88 -6.60 -6.63
C LEU A 20 25.36 -6.72 -6.81
N ALA A 21 24.57 -6.08 -5.94
CA ALA A 21 23.10 -6.10 -6.04
C ALA A 21 22.62 -5.54 -7.39
N LYS A 22 23.14 -4.38 -7.80
CA LYS A 22 22.72 -3.70 -9.03
C LYS A 22 23.18 -4.42 -10.30
N THR A 23 24.46 -4.76 -10.38
CA THR A 23 25.07 -5.30 -11.62
C THR A 23 24.79 -6.77 -11.84
N LYS A 24 24.77 -7.59 -10.79
CA LYS A 24 24.58 -9.04 -10.91
C LYS A 24 23.12 -9.46 -10.78
N TYR A 25 22.36 -8.80 -9.92
CA TYR A 25 20.99 -9.20 -9.59
C TYR A 25 19.92 -8.24 -10.13
N GLY A 26 20.32 -7.20 -10.89
CA GLY A 26 19.40 -6.27 -11.53
C GLY A 26 18.58 -5.43 -10.55
N VAL A 27 19.03 -5.28 -9.30
CA VAL A 27 18.34 -4.44 -8.31
C VAL A 27 18.43 -2.98 -8.78
N GLU A 28 17.30 -2.37 -9.10
CA GLU A 28 17.29 -0.97 -9.56
C GLU A 28 17.60 0.01 -8.44
N ASN A 29 16.98 -0.20 -7.28
CA ASN A 29 17.05 0.69 -6.13
C ASN A 29 17.51 -0.06 -4.88
N PHE A 30 18.56 0.46 -4.23
CA PHE A 30 19.09 -0.09 -2.99
C PHE A 30 18.90 0.91 -1.85
N LEU A 31 18.09 0.54 -0.85
CA LEU A 31 17.80 1.39 0.31
C LEU A 31 18.55 0.89 1.56
N VAL A 32 18.95 1.82 2.43
CA VAL A 32 19.60 1.51 3.72
C VAL A 32 18.74 1.94 4.89
N TRP A 33 18.64 1.08 5.90
CA TRP A 33 17.95 1.39 7.15
C TRP A 33 18.85 2.16 8.13
N HIS A 34 18.32 3.15 8.83
CA HIS A 34 18.92 3.74 10.03
C HIS A 34 17.85 4.29 10.99
N ALA A 35 18.21 4.65 12.22
CA ALA A 35 17.31 5.35 13.14
C ALA A 35 17.42 6.88 12.99
N VAL A 36 16.40 7.62 13.44
CA VAL A 36 16.31 9.09 13.31
C VAL A 36 17.47 9.87 13.96
N GLN A 37 18.23 9.25 14.86
CA GLN A 37 19.40 9.83 15.53
C GLN A 37 20.62 8.91 15.36
N GLY A 38 20.76 8.27 14.19
CA GLY A 38 21.83 7.32 13.90
C GLY A 38 21.39 5.87 14.08
N TYR A 39 21.54 5.31 15.28
CA TYR A 39 21.14 3.93 15.61
C TYR A 39 20.14 3.89 16.78
N TRP A 40 19.76 2.71 17.26
CA TRP A 40 18.70 2.51 18.26
C TRP A 40 18.85 3.32 19.57
N GLN A 41 20.08 3.67 19.98
CA GLN A 41 20.38 4.44 21.20
C GLN A 41 20.89 5.86 20.88
N GLY A 42 20.73 6.31 19.63
CA GLY A 42 21.36 7.53 19.15
C GLY A 42 22.78 7.31 18.62
N VAL A 43 23.55 8.39 18.51
CA VAL A 43 24.96 8.38 18.13
C VAL A 43 25.87 8.14 19.35
N ASP A 44 27.12 7.72 19.12
CA ASP A 44 28.10 7.57 20.20
C ASP A 44 28.80 8.91 20.46
N VAL A 45 28.40 9.60 21.53
CA VAL A 45 28.80 11.00 21.80
C VAL A 45 30.30 11.15 22.07
N ASP A 46 30.95 10.09 22.54
CA ASP A 46 32.36 10.13 22.95
C ASP A 46 33.32 9.90 21.76
N ARG A 47 32.79 9.71 20.54
CA ARG A 47 33.62 9.53 19.34
C ARG A 47 34.18 10.86 18.84
N PRO A 48 35.51 10.97 18.65
CA PRO A 48 36.13 12.18 18.10
C PRO A 48 35.54 12.61 16.76
N GLU A 49 35.14 11.66 15.92
CA GLU A 49 34.51 11.93 14.63
C GLU A 49 33.21 12.75 14.82
N LEU A 50 32.42 12.43 15.85
CA LEU A 50 31.12 13.06 16.09
C LEU A 50 31.19 14.42 16.81
N ALA A 51 32.39 14.86 17.23
CA ALA A 51 32.60 16.10 17.97
C ALA A 51 32.04 17.33 17.24
N SER A 52 32.15 17.40 15.91
CA SER A 52 31.65 18.54 15.12
C SER A 52 30.14 18.67 15.13
N TYR A 53 29.40 17.58 15.41
CA TYR A 53 27.94 17.63 15.50
C TYR A 53 27.45 17.94 16.91
N LYS A 54 28.34 18.18 17.88
CA LYS A 54 27.97 18.55 19.25
C LYS A 54 26.92 17.60 19.85
N ALA A 55 27.06 16.30 19.57
CA ALA A 55 26.16 15.30 20.09
C ALA A 55 26.18 15.30 21.64
N GLN A 56 25.08 14.93 22.27
CA GLN A 56 24.90 15.06 23.71
C GLN A 56 24.25 13.80 24.28
N TRP A 57 24.75 13.35 25.43
CA TRP A 57 24.06 12.35 26.22
C TRP A 57 22.81 12.98 26.84
N ARG A 58 21.65 12.42 26.52
CA ARG A 58 20.34 12.87 27.03
C ARG A 58 19.60 11.73 27.70
N ARG A 59 18.87 12.07 28.76
CA ARG A 59 17.92 11.15 29.37
C ARG A 59 16.64 11.17 28.55
N LEU A 60 16.05 10.00 28.32
CA LEU A 60 14.71 9.90 27.75
C LEU A 60 13.68 10.32 28.81
N VAL A 61 12.91 11.36 28.53
CA VAL A 61 11.80 11.82 29.36
C VAL A 61 10.51 11.37 28.69
N VAL A 62 9.84 10.38 29.27
CA VAL A 62 8.60 9.85 28.71
C VAL A 62 7.45 10.79 29.07
N PRO A 63 6.70 11.32 28.10
CA PRO A 63 5.50 12.12 28.39
C PRO A 63 4.51 11.34 29.26
N GLU A 64 3.86 12.02 30.21
CA GLU A 64 2.97 11.40 31.21
C GLU A 64 1.91 10.49 30.57
N GLY A 65 1.18 10.99 29.57
CA GLY A 65 0.15 10.23 28.84
C GLY A 65 0.68 9.03 28.02
N ILE A 66 2.00 8.95 27.80
CA ILE A 66 2.67 7.78 27.21
C ILE A 66 3.12 6.83 28.33
N SER A 67 3.65 7.37 29.44
CA SER A 67 4.19 6.60 30.57
C SER A 67 3.16 5.67 31.23
N GLU A 68 1.89 6.10 31.30
CA GLU A 68 0.78 5.29 31.84
C GLU A 68 0.41 4.09 30.94
N ARG A 69 0.79 4.12 29.66
CA ARG A 69 0.36 3.15 28.63
C ARG A 69 1.52 2.36 28.01
N VAL A 70 2.77 2.75 28.25
CA VAL A 70 3.94 2.23 27.52
C VAL A 70 5.00 1.65 28.46
N GLY A 71 5.04 0.32 28.53
CA GLY A 71 6.21 -0.44 28.99
C GLY A 71 7.12 -0.85 27.83
N SER A 72 7.58 0.09 26.99
CA SER A 72 8.39 -0.27 25.81
C SER A 72 9.73 -0.89 26.22
N THR A 73 10.25 -1.83 25.42
CA THR A 73 11.57 -2.46 25.62
C THR A 73 12.72 -1.47 25.48
N VAL A 74 12.58 -0.45 24.63
CA VAL A 74 13.56 0.66 24.50
C VAL A 74 13.59 1.52 25.76
N LEU A 75 12.43 1.80 26.35
CA LEU A 75 12.30 2.50 27.62
C LEU A 75 12.60 1.61 28.84
N ARG A 76 12.50 0.28 28.68
CA ARG A 76 12.84 -0.76 29.67
C ARG A 76 14.28 -1.23 29.60
N ARG A 77 15.12 -0.77 28.64
CA ARG A 77 16.58 -0.88 28.82
C ARG A 77 16.86 -0.29 30.19
N SER A 78 17.37 -1.13 31.08
CA SER A 78 17.26 -0.98 32.53
C SER A 78 17.49 0.47 32.95
N ALA A 79 16.79 0.96 33.98
CA ALA A 79 17.07 2.28 34.55
C ALA A 79 18.58 2.49 34.76
N TYR A 80 19.33 1.41 35.00
CA TYR A 80 20.79 1.35 34.96
C TYR A 80 21.43 1.72 33.61
N MET A 81 21.04 1.15 32.47
CA MET A 81 21.57 1.51 31.14
C MET A 81 21.25 2.96 30.76
N GLN A 82 20.03 3.43 31.04
CA GLN A 82 19.68 4.84 30.81
C GLN A 82 20.43 5.80 31.73
N ARG A 83 20.65 5.43 33.01
CA ARG A 83 21.45 6.20 33.96
C ARG A 83 22.95 6.17 33.65
N ARG A 84 23.46 5.07 33.08
CA ARG A 84 24.89 4.86 32.83
C ARG A 84 25.35 5.39 31.47
N TYR A 85 24.51 5.32 30.45
CA TYR A 85 24.91 5.65 29.08
C TYR A 85 24.04 6.72 28.39
N GLY A 86 22.79 6.98 28.81
CA GLY A 86 21.93 7.96 28.14
C GLY A 86 21.55 7.60 26.68
N PHE A 87 21.01 8.58 25.96
CA PHE A 87 20.69 8.54 24.52
C PHE A 87 21.52 9.59 23.80
N GLY A 88 22.22 9.21 22.74
CA GLY A 88 23.08 10.13 21.98
C GLY A 88 22.28 10.98 21.01
N LEU A 89 21.96 12.20 21.41
CA LEU A 89 21.20 13.16 20.60
C LEU A 89 22.15 14.02 19.77
N VAL A 90 21.94 14.08 18.45
CA VAL A 90 22.45 15.20 17.64
C VAL A 90 21.44 16.34 17.72
N PRO A 91 21.82 17.52 18.26
CA PRO A 91 20.87 18.58 18.55
C PRO A 91 20.43 19.35 17.28
N PRO A 92 19.33 20.13 17.35
CA PRO A 92 18.75 20.85 16.22
C PRO A 92 19.73 21.71 15.42
N GLU A 93 20.75 22.28 16.07
CA GLU A 93 21.68 23.21 15.44
C GLU A 93 22.63 22.52 14.44
N THR A 94 22.87 21.22 14.61
CA THR A 94 23.86 20.45 13.85
C THR A 94 23.28 19.24 13.12
N ILE A 95 22.01 18.89 13.36
CA ILE A 95 21.33 17.74 12.74
C ILE A 95 21.29 17.82 11.21
N SER A 96 21.20 19.02 10.64
CA SER A 96 21.28 19.21 9.18
C SER A 96 22.64 18.76 8.63
N ALA A 97 23.74 19.24 9.22
CA ALA A 97 25.08 18.86 8.79
C ALA A 97 25.33 17.35 8.96
N PHE A 98 24.82 16.77 10.05
CA PHE A 98 24.89 15.32 10.29
C PHE A 98 24.20 14.53 9.16
N TYR A 99 22.97 14.88 8.82
CA TYR A 99 22.22 14.18 7.77
C TYR A 99 22.82 14.35 6.37
N GLN A 100 23.28 15.56 6.02
CA GLN A 100 23.93 15.81 4.73
C GLN A 100 25.19 14.94 4.59
N GLU A 101 26.00 14.83 5.65
CA GLU A 101 27.17 13.97 5.57
C GLU A 101 26.82 12.47 5.56
N TYR A 102 25.86 12.05 6.37
CA TYR A 102 25.42 10.65 6.41
C TYR A 102 24.85 10.21 5.06
N HIS A 103 23.88 10.94 4.52
CA HIS A 103 23.25 10.58 3.25
C HIS A 103 24.18 10.80 2.06
N GLY A 104 25.06 11.82 2.11
CA GLY A 104 26.13 11.99 1.13
C GLY A 104 27.08 10.80 1.08
N TYR A 105 27.47 10.25 2.24
CA TYR A 105 28.25 9.02 2.30
C TYR A 105 27.52 7.84 1.67
N LEU A 106 26.25 7.60 2.03
CA LEU A 106 25.46 6.51 1.48
C LEU A 106 25.34 6.64 -0.05
N ARG A 107 25.05 7.85 -0.54
CA ARG A 107 24.95 8.11 -1.98
C ARG A 107 26.27 7.86 -2.70
N ALA A 108 27.40 8.28 -2.12
CA ALA A 108 28.72 8.01 -2.68
C ALA A 108 29.04 6.51 -2.81
N HIS A 109 28.33 5.66 -2.05
CA HIS A 109 28.43 4.19 -2.10
C HIS A 109 27.31 3.55 -2.94
N GLY A 110 26.58 4.35 -3.72
CA GLY A 110 25.57 3.89 -4.67
C GLY A 110 24.18 3.63 -4.08
N VAL A 111 23.94 3.95 -2.80
CA VAL A 111 22.61 3.86 -2.16
C VAL A 111 21.65 4.87 -2.80
N ASP A 112 20.39 4.47 -2.96
CA ASP A 112 19.36 5.26 -3.64
C ASP A 112 18.31 5.83 -2.69
N GLY A 113 18.28 5.40 -1.42
CA GLY A 113 17.35 5.91 -0.43
C GLY A 113 17.52 5.29 0.95
N VAL A 114 16.61 5.63 1.85
CA VAL A 114 16.68 5.21 3.26
C VAL A 114 15.33 4.78 3.85
N LYS A 115 15.37 3.86 4.81
CA LYS A 115 14.27 3.62 5.74
C LYS A 115 14.66 4.16 7.11
N VAL A 116 13.89 5.10 7.65
CA VAL A 116 14.23 5.78 8.90
C VAL A 116 13.30 5.36 10.02
N ASP A 117 13.85 4.67 11.01
CA ASP A 117 13.14 4.13 12.17
C ASP A 117 13.25 5.02 13.42
N ALA A 118 12.50 4.62 14.45
CA ALA A 118 12.48 5.21 15.78
C ALA A 118 12.16 6.72 15.80
N GLN A 119 11.47 7.25 14.80
CA GLN A 119 11.21 8.69 14.69
C GLN A 119 10.43 9.25 15.88
N SER A 120 9.50 8.47 16.44
CA SER A 120 8.73 8.89 17.62
C SER A 120 9.53 8.97 18.91
N ILE A 121 10.79 8.53 18.94
CA ILE A 121 11.67 8.74 20.10
C ILE A 121 11.93 10.22 20.38
N LEU A 122 11.80 11.08 19.35
CA LEU A 122 11.97 12.54 19.50
C LEU A 122 10.99 13.13 20.51
N SER A 123 9.81 12.52 20.68
CA SER A 123 8.86 12.88 21.74
C SER A 123 9.41 12.73 23.16
N CYS A 124 10.47 11.95 23.34
CA CYS A 124 11.13 11.75 24.63
C CYS A 124 12.41 12.57 24.81
N LEU A 125 12.79 13.40 23.83
CA LEU A 125 14.08 14.09 23.77
C LEU A 125 13.95 15.63 23.71
N GLY A 126 12.72 16.16 23.82
CA GLY A 126 12.47 17.59 23.68
C GLY A 126 12.99 18.47 24.81
N GLU A 127 13.28 17.91 25.99
CA GLU A 127 13.78 18.67 27.14
C GLU A 127 15.14 19.32 26.83
N GLY A 128 15.22 20.65 27.00
CA GLY A 128 16.41 21.43 26.67
C GLY A 128 16.65 21.60 25.16
N GLN A 129 15.72 21.21 24.30
CA GLN A 129 15.80 21.31 22.82
C GLN A 129 14.68 22.17 22.21
N GLY A 130 14.10 23.08 23.01
CA GLY A 130 12.92 23.86 22.61
C GLY A 130 11.59 23.08 22.64
N GLY A 131 11.59 21.88 23.24
CA GLY A 131 10.44 20.98 23.30
C GLY A 131 10.32 20.05 22.10
N THR A 132 9.42 19.07 22.21
CA THR A 132 9.20 18.03 21.19
C THR A 132 8.91 18.62 19.81
N VAL A 133 8.10 19.67 19.72
CA VAL A 133 7.72 20.28 18.44
C VAL A 133 8.92 20.88 17.73
N ALA A 134 9.77 21.64 18.44
CA ALA A 134 10.95 22.28 17.85
C ALA A 134 11.98 21.23 17.38
N LEU A 135 12.26 20.22 18.23
CA LEU A 135 13.18 19.14 17.89
C LEU A 135 12.69 18.32 16.70
N THR A 136 11.41 17.92 16.68
CA THR A 136 10.84 17.14 15.59
C THR A 136 10.84 17.94 14.29
N ARG A 137 10.46 19.22 14.31
CA ARG A 137 10.50 20.09 13.12
C ARG A 137 11.92 20.21 12.56
N ALA A 138 12.91 20.47 13.40
CA ALA A 138 14.30 20.59 12.95
C ALA A 138 14.83 19.26 12.36
N SER A 139 14.55 18.15 13.03
CA SER A 139 14.98 16.81 12.59
C SER A 139 14.35 16.41 11.26
N GLN A 140 13.05 16.66 11.07
CA GLN A 140 12.34 16.32 9.84
C GLN A 140 12.70 17.25 8.68
N ALA A 141 12.90 18.55 8.95
CA ALA A 141 13.41 19.48 7.95
C ALA A 141 14.79 19.05 7.43
N ALA A 142 15.70 18.67 8.34
CA ALA A 142 17.02 18.18 8.01
C ALA A 142 16.97 16.85 7.22
N LEU A 143 16.16 15.89 7.68
CA LEU A 143 15.96 14.61 6.99
C LEU A 143 15.42 14.83 5.57
N ALA A 144 14.34 15.59 5.41
CA ALA A 144 13.75 15.86 4.11
C ALA A 144 14.70 16.61 3.17
N ALA A 145 15.51 17.54 3.69
CA ALA A 145 16.49 18.27 2.90
C ALA A 145 17.65 17.37 2.42
N SER A 146 18.19 16.52 3.30
CA SER A 146 19.26 15.58 2.94
C SER A 146 18.81 14.52 1.93
N VAL A 147 17.61 13.97 2.10
CA VAL A 147 17.03 13.01 1.15
C VAL A 147 16.88 13.62 -0.24
N ARG A 148 16.34 14.85 -0.33
CA ARG A 148 16.25 15.59 -1.60
C ARG A 148 17.61 15.86 -2.22
N ALA A 149 18.60 16.27 -1.41
CA ALA A 149 19.93 16.62 -1.89
C ALA A 149 20.72 15.42 -2.43
N HIS A 150 20.59 14.25 -1.81
CA HIS A 150 21.45 13.10 -2.11
C HIS A 150 20.78 12.02 -2.95
N PHE A 151 19.46 11.89 -2.88
CA PHE A 151 18.73 10.81 -3.56
C PHE A 151 17.76 11.29 -4.65
N GLY A 152 17.63 12.61 -4.87
CA GLY A 152 16.90 13.16 -6.01
C GLY A 152 15.36 13.06 -5.96
N GLY A 153 14.77 12.69 -4.82
CA GLY A 153 13.31 12.53 -4.64
C GLY A 153 12.94 11.94 -3.27
N PRO A 154 11.69 11.53 -3.00
CA PRO A 154 11.26 10.91 -1.74
C PRO A 154 11.78 9.49 -1.63
N ALA A 155 13.09 9.33 -1.57
CA ALA A 155 13.72 8.06 -1.34
C ALA A 155 13.80 7.79 0.17
N VAL A 156 12.67 7.96 0.87
CA VAL A 156 12.57 7.78 2.31
C VAL A 156 11.29 7.05 2.70
N ILE A 157 11.46 5.99 3.49
CA ILE A 157 10.37 5.30 4.18
C ILE A 157 10.39 5.77 5.64
N HIS A 158 9.32 6.44 6.08
CA HIS A 158 9.17 6.85 7.46
C HIS A 158 8.56 5.72 8.29
N CYS A 159 9.25 5.33 9.36
CA CYS A 159 8.89 4.19 10.19
C CYS A 159 8.96 4.55 11.67
N MET A 160 8.08 3.94 12.47
CA MET A 160 7.90 4.26 13.90
C MET A 160 7.69 5.77 14.13
N CYS A 161 6.87 6.42 13.30
CA CYS A 161 6.74 7.87 13.19
C CYS A 161 5.31 8.37 13.48
N HIS A 162 4.60 7.70 14.39
CA HIS A 162 3.16 7.88 14.64
C HIS A 162 2.85 8.88 15.76
N ASP A 163 3.86 9.54 16.33
CA ASP A 163 3.63 10.64 17.27
C ASP A 163 3.03 11.85 16.55
N SER A 164 2.20 12.61 17.25
CA SER A 164 1.45 13.73 16.67
C SER A 164 2.35 14.83 16.12
N ALA A 165 3.45 15.15 16.81
CA ALA A 165 4.39 16.16 16.34
C ALA A 165 4.99 15.76 14.98
N MET A 166 5.33 14.49 14.81
CA MET A 166 5.85 13.94 13.56
C MET A 166 4.80 13.91 12.43
N LEU A 167 3.61 13.36 12.70
CA LEU A 167 2.55 13.27 11.68
C LEU A 167 2.16 14.65 11.13
N LEU A 168 2.17 15.69 11.98
CA LEU A 168 1.88 17.06 11.58
C LEU A 168 3.03 17.73 10.77
N GLN A 169 4.25 17.18 10.79
CA GLN A 169 5.34 17.66 9.91
C GLN A 169 5.23 17.12 8.48
N LEU A 170 4.57 15.97 8.26
CA LEU A 170 4.49 15.37 6.92
C LEU A 170 3.91 16.35 5.87
N PRO A 171 2.77 17.03 6.10
CA PRO A 171 2.25 17.98 5.12
C PRO A 171 3.11 19.23 4.92
N VAL A 172 3.95 19.58 5.89
CA VAL A 172 4.85 20.74 5.80
C VAL A 172 6.01 20.45 4.86
N HIS A 173 6.52 19.22 4.87
CA HIS A 173 7.65 18.80 4.04
C HIS A 173 7.24 18.18 2.71
N TYR A 174 5.97 17.78 2.59
CA TYR A 174 5.38 17.16 1.41
C TYR A 174 4.05 17.86 1.05
N PRO A 175 4.06 19.18 0.72
CA PRO A 175 2.85 19.96 0.50
C PRO A 175 1.99 19.45 -0.67
N ASP A 176 2.65 18.92 -1.71
CA ASP A 176 1.98 18.37 -2.89
C ASP A 176 1.36 16.98 -2.65
N GLY A 177 1.72 16.31 -1.55
CA GLY A 177 1.19 14.99 -1.18
C GLY A 177 -0.30 15.01 -0.81
N ARG A 178 -0.87 16.20 -0.57
CA ARG A 178 -2.31 16.40 -0.28
C ARG A 178 -3.20 16.45 -1.52
N GLY A 179 -2.64 16.42 -2.74
CA GLY A 179 -3.36 16.57 -4.02
C GLY A 179 -4.37 15.47 -4.39
N GLY A 180 -4.85 14.66 -3.44
CA GLY A 180 -5.82 13.57 -3.67
C GLY A 180 -7.27 14.00 -3.95
N GLY A 181 -7.49 15.23 -4.43
CA GLY A 181 -8.81 15.79 -4.71
C GLY A 181 -8.81 16.71 -5.93
N GLY A 182 -8.72 16.13 -7.13
CA GLY A 182 -9.08 16.82 -8.38
C GLY A 182 -7.91 17.33 -9.22
N GLY A 183 -7.64 16.64 -10.34
CA GLY A 183 -7.33 17.28 -11.62
C GLY A 183 -6.00 18.01 -11.84
N GLY A 184 -5.03 17.99 -10.94
CA GLY A 184 -3.75 18.71 -11.14
C GLY A 184 -2.56 17.78 -11.42
N GLY A 185 -1.97 17.88 -12.61
CA GLY A 185 -0.73 17.19 -13.03
C GLY A 185 0.54 17.71 -12.34
N GLY A 186 0.55 17.82 -11.01
CA GLY A 186 1.77 18.02 -10.23
C GLY A 186 2.51 16.70 -10.05
N SER A 187 3.84 16.73 -10.05
CA SER A 187 4.72 15.57 -9.79
C SER A 187 4.67 15.06 -8.33
N GLY A 188 3.51 15.18 -7.66
CA GLY A 188 3.29 15.20 -6.21
C GLY A 188 3.82 13.99 -5.46
N VAL A 189 5.02 14.15 -4.93
CA VAL A 189 5.74 13.20 -4.11
C VAL A 189 4.99 13.00 -2.77
N ARG A 190 4.47 11.79 -2.54
CA ARG A 190 3.84 11.40 -1.26
C ARG A 190 4.87 10.75 -0.33
N PRO A 191 4.93 11.12 0.97
CA PRO A 191 5.78 10.42 1.92
C PRO A 191 5.27 8.99 2.10
N ILE A 192 6.20 8.03 2.10
CA ILE A 192 5.91 6.64 2.44
C ILE A 192 5.96 6.51 3.96
N VAL A 193 4.87 6.06 4.59
CA VAL A 193 4.78 5.92 6.05
C VAL A 193 4.31 4.52 6.42
N ARG A 194 5.13 3.79 7.18
CA ARG A 194 4.77 2.47 7.70
C ARG A 194 3.53 2.57 8.60
N GLY A 195 2.50 1.80 8.31
CA GLY A 195 1.14 1.96 8.83
C GLY A 195 0.80 1.16 10.08
N SER A 196 1.65 0.25 10.52
CA SER A 196 1.36 -0.72 11.60
C SER A 196 2.54 -0.91 12.57
N ASP A 197 2.42 -1.82 13.53
CA ASP A 197 3.60 -2.45 14.15
C ASP A 197 4.27 -3.44 13.16
N ASP A 198 5.39 -4.04 13.55
CA ASP A 198 6.18 -4.92 12.69
C ASP A 198 5.36 -6.15 12.26
N PHE A 199 5.65 -6.68 11.07
CA PHE A 199 5.15 -7.98 10.65
C PHE A 199 5.86 -9.12 11.42
N TYR A 200 5.09 -9.91 12.16
CA TYR A 200 5.60 -11.04 12.96
C TYR A 200 5.24 -12.39 12.31
N PRO A 201 6.08 -12.97 11.43
CA PRO A 201 5.77 -14.22 10.71
C PRO A 201 5.56 -15.44 11.61
N ARG A 202 6.08 -15.38 12.84
CA ARG A 202 6.02 -16.48 13.82
C ARG A 202 4.93 -16.27 14.88
N ASP A 203 4.14 -15.21 14.78
CA ASP A 203 3.02 -14.96 15.67
C ASP A 203 1.70 -14.97 14.88
N PRO A 204 1.03 -16.12 14.81
CA PRO A 204 -0.24 -16.23 14.07
C PRO A 204 -1.34 -15.27 14.55
N ALA A 205 -1.32 -14.87 15.84
CA ALA A 205 -2.29 -13.93 16.38
C ALA A 205 -2.06 -12.50 15.87
N SER A 206 -0.90 -12.19 15.28
CA SER A 206 -0.60 -10.86 14.74
C SER A 206 -1.27 -10.58 13.40
N HIS A 207 -1.53 -11.60 12.56
CA HIS A 207 -1.80 -11.38 11.14
C HIS A 207 -3.11 -10.64 10.82
N GLY A 208 -4.23 -11.04 11.44
CA GLY A 208 -5.51 -10.32 11.28
C GLY A 208 -5.41 -8.88 11.82
N THR A 209 -4.74 -8.72 12.96
CA THR A 209 -4.47 -7.40 13.58
C THR A 209 -3.61 -6.52 12.70
N HIS A 210 -2.64 -7.08 11.97
CA HIS A 210 -1.76 -6.32 11.09
C HIS A 210 -2.51 -5.69 9.92
N ILE A 211 -3.39 -6.45 9.26
CA ILE A 211 -4.25 -5.93 8.18
C ILE A 211 -5.23 -4.89 8.73
N TYR A 212 -5.88 -5.21 9.86
CA TYR A 212 -6.81 -4.29 10.52
C TYR A 212 -6.16 -2.96 10.91
N ALA A 213 -4.99 -3.00 11.56
CA ALA A 213 -4.26 -1.81 11.97
C ALA A 213 -3.84 -0.96 10.77
N ASN A 214 -3.33 -1.58 9.69
CA ASN A 214 -3.00 -0.84 8.49
C ASN A 214 -4.23 -0.16 7.89
N ALA A 215 -5.33 -0.90 7.70
CA ALA A 215 -6.56 -0.34 7.14
C ALA A 215 -7.07 0.87 7.95
N PHE A 216 -7.15 0.78 9.27
CA PHE A 216 -7.65 1.89 10.09
C PHE A 216 -6.67 3.06 10.21
N ASN A 217 -5.36 2.80 10.32
CA ASN A 217 -4.35 3.86 10.36
C ASN A 217 -4.27 4.62 9.03
N ALA A 218 -4.67 4.00 7.91
CA ALA A 218 -4.73 4.64 6.61
C ALA A 218 -5.63 5.90 6.61
N LEU A 219 -6.70 5.92 7.42
CA LEU A 219 -7.62 7.07 7.52
C LEU A 219 -6.89 8.35 7.92
N LEU A 220 -6.03 8.27 8.95
CA LEU A 220 -5.25 9.41 9.42
C LEU A 220 -4.05 9.70 8.51
N LEU A 221 -3.34 8.64 8.09
CA LEU A 221 -2.13 8.79 7.28
C LEU A 221 -2.41 9.38 5.89
N ALA A 222 -3.49 8.93 5.24
CA ALA A 222 -3.92 9.49 3.96
C ALA A 222 -4.34 10.96 4.10
N TYR A 223 -4.98 11.36 5.20
CA TYR A 223 -5.29 12.76 5.49
C TYR A 223 -4.01 13.61 5.64
N CYS A 224 -2.94 13.02 6.19
CA CYS A 224 -1.63 13.66 6.26
C CYS A 224 -0.88 13.68 4.91
N GLY A 225 -1.50 13.21 3.82
CA GLY A 225 -0.90 13.16 2.48
C GLY A 225 0.05 11.99 2.27
N ALA A 226 0.13 11.04 3.21
CA ALA A 226 1.05 9.90 3.12
C ALA A 226 0.47 8.75 2.31
N LEU A 227 1.36 8.08 1.56
CA LEU A 227 1.09 6.75 1.02
C LEU A 227 1.53 5.72 2.05
N GLN A 228 0.64 4.82 2.42
CA GLN A 228 0.91 3.89 3.51
C GLN A 228 1.78 2.73 3.05
N ASP A 229 2.77 2.39 3.87
CA ASP A 229 3.57 1.18 3.78
C ASP A 229 2.99 0.14 4.76
N TRP A 230 2.55 -1.01 4.23
CA TRP A 230 1.93 -2.09 5.00
C TRP A 230 2.95 -3.06 5.63
N ASP A 231 4.22 -2.68 5.61
CA ASP A 231 5.38 -3.47 6.02
C ASP A 231 5.59 -4.72 5.15
N MET A 232 6.75 -5.33 5.32
CA MET A 232 7.11 -6.58 4.66
C MET A 232 6.16 -7.73 5.02
N PHE A 233 6.20 -8.79 4.21
CA PHE A 233 5.54 -10.06 4.51
C PHE A 233 6.29 -11.23 3.89
N GLN A 234 5.88 -12.45 4.26
CA GLN A 234 6.42 -13.68 3.71
C GLN A 234 5.35 -14.41 2.89
N THR A 235 5.69 -14.73 1.64
CA THR A 235 4.84 -15.44 0.69
C THR A 235 4.69 -16.92 1.05
N SER A 236 5.70 -17.50 1.71
CA SER A 236 5.77 -18.91 2.09
C SER A 236 4.82 -19.35 3.21
N LEU A 237 4.03 -18.44 3.78
CA LEU A 237 3.14 -18.70 4.92
C LEU A 237 1.75 -19.24 4.52
N GLY A 238 1.62 -19.89 3.36
CA GLY A 238 0.36 -20.49 2.90
C GLY A 238 -0.79 -19.47 2.85
N ALA A 239 -1.93 -19.80 3.45
CA ALA A 239 -3.12 -18.92 3.46
C ALA A 239 -2.83 -17.53 4.09
N VAL A 240 -1.99 -17.47 5.11
CA VAL A 240 -1.55 -16.19 5.71
C VAL A 240 -0.76 -15.37 4.69
N GLY A 241 0.18 -16.01 3.98
CA GLY A 241 0.96 -15.37 2.92
C GLY A 241 0.05 -14.83 1.82
N ALA A 242 -0.93 -15.63 1.37
CA ALA A 242 -1.90 -15.24 0.35
C ALA A 242 -2.78 -14.05 0.79
N MET A 243 -3.27 -14.04 2.04
CA MET A 243 -4.04 -12.93 2.59
C MET A 243 -3.22 -11.63 2.63
N HIS A 244 -1.96 -11.71 3.06
CA HIS A 244 -1.05 -10.56 3.10
C HIS A 244 -0.66 -10.05 1.71
N ALA A 245 -0.49 -10.96 0.74
CA ALA A 245 -0.27 -10.64 -0.66
C ALA A 245 -1.46 -9.90 -1.27
N ALA A 246 -2.67 -10.44 -1.11
CA ALA A 246 -3.91 -9.83 -1.60
C ALA A 246 -4.14 -8.44 -1.01
N ALA A 247 -3.95 -8.27 0.30
CA ALA A 247 -4.11 -6.98 0.96
C ALA A 247 -3.10 -5.94 0.45
N ARG A 248 -1.84 -6.34 0.22
CA ARG A 248 -0.80 -5.46 -0.32
C ARG A 248 -1.01 -5.11 -1.79
N ALA A 249 -1.50 -6.05 -2.60
CA ALA A 249 -1.83 -5.82 -4.00
C ALA A 249 -2.85 -4.68 -4.19
N ILE A 250 -3.79 -4.54 -3.24
CA ILE A 250 -4.82 -3.48 -3.28
C ILE A 250 -4.51 -2.28 -2.36
N SER A 251 -3.43 -2.33 -1.59
CA SER A 251 -3.07 -1.28 -0.61
C SER A 251 -2.73 0.07 -1.26
N GLY A 252 -2.25 0.04 -2.50
CA GLY A 252 -1.64 1.15 -3.24
C GLY A 252 -0.24 1.56 -2.77
N GLY A 253 0.21 1.01 -1.64
CA GLY A 253 1.54 1.20 -1.09
C GLY A 253 2.64 0.39 -1.78
N PRO A 254 3.88 0.49 -1.29
CA PRO A 254 4.96 -0.40 -1.70
C PRO A 254 4.72 -1.84 -1.18
N VAL A 255 5.33 -2.81 -1.86
CA VAL A 255 5.27 -4.23 -1.50
C VAL A 255 6.69 -4.72 -1.22
N TYR A 256 6.91 -5.32 -0.06
CA TYR A 256 8.20 -5.91 0.31
C TYR A 256 8.03 -7.37 0.70
N ILE A 257 8.82 -8.23 0.06
CA ILE A 257 8.87 -9.67 0.32
C ILE A 257 10.11 -9.95 1.19
N SER A 258 9.93 -10.67 2.30
CA SER A 258 10.98 -10.97 3.28
C SER A 258 11.15 -12.46 3.54
N ASP A 259 10.72 -13.29 2.60
CA ASP A 259 11.00 -14.72 2.58
C ASP A 259 12.50 -14.97 2.64
N ARG A 260 12.89 -16.13 3.20
CA ARG A 260 14.29 -16.53 3.07
C ARG A 260 14.60 -16.79 1.60
N PRO A 261 15.85 -16.54 1.15
CA PRO A 261 16.27 -16.91 -0.19
C PRO A 261 15.93 -18.38 -0.49
N GLY A 262 15.23 -18.62 -1.60
CA GLY A 262 14.80 -19.96 -2.02
C GLY A 262 13.46 -20.45 -1.46
N GLU A 263 12.86 -19.76 -0.49
CA GLU A 263 11.57 -20.17 0.12
C GLU A 263 10.35 -19.46 -0.51
N HIS A 264 10.52 -18.66 -1.56
CA HIS A 264 9.47 -17.79 -2.09
C HIS A 264 8.36 -18.61 -2.79
N ASP A 265 7.10 -18.24 -2.58
CA ASP A 265 5.98 -18.77 -3.37
C ASP A 265 5.87 -17.99 -4.68
N ALA A 266 6.51 -18.51 -5.73
CA ALA A 266 6.49 -17.88 -7.05
C ALA A 266 5.10 -17.81 -7.68
N ALA A 267 4.19 -18.75 -7.37
CA ALA A 267 2.83 -18.73 -7.90
C ALA A 267 2.02 -17.59 -7.27
N LEU A 268 2.21 -17.35 -5.97
CA LEU A 268 1.60 -16.22 -5.28
C LEU A 268 2.17 -14.89 -5.76
N ILE A 269 3.50 -14.80 -5.94
CA ILE A 269 4.15 -13.57 -6.45
C ILE A 269 3.62 -13.19 -7.83
N ARG A 270 3.43 -14.17 -8.73
CA ARG A 270 2.87 -13.93 -10.07
C ARG A 270 1.46 -13.33 -10.06
N LYS A 271 0.69 -13.48 -8.97
CA LYS A 271 -0.61 -12.81 -8.81
C LYS A 271 -0.48 -11.33 -8.40
N MET A 272 0.73 -10.86 -8.08
CA MET A 272 0.98 -9.51 -7.59
C MET A 272 1.76 -8.63 -8.58
N VAL A 273 2.46 -9.22 -9.55
CA VAL A 273 3.40 -8.52 -10.42
C VAL A 273 3.07 -8.74 -11.89
N LEU A 274 3.41 -7.75 -12.71
CA LEU A 274 3.40 -7.85 -14.17
C LEU A 274 4.66 -8.58 -14.66
N GLU A 275 4.70 -8.89 -15.96
CA GLU A 275 5.82 -9.61 -16.59
C GLU A 275 7.17 -8.89 -16.46
N ASP A 276 7.14 -7.55 -16.37
CA ASP A 276 8.32 -6.71 -16.15
C ASP A 276 8.74 -6.62 -14.67
N GLY A 277 8.04 -7.32 -13.77
CA GLY A 277 8.26 -7.30 -12.33
C GLY A 277 7.64 -6.11 -11.58
N SER A 278 7.00 -5.17 -12.29
CA SER A 278 6.31 -4.05 -11.66
C SER A 278 4.99 -4.47 -11.02
N VAL A 279 4.48 -3.66 -10.09
CA VAL A 279 3.22 -3.93 -9.36
C VAL A 279 2.10 -3.02 -9.91
N PRO A 280 0.94 -3.56 -10.32
CA PRO A 280 -0.22 -2.78 -10.77
C PRO A 280 -0.90 -2.10 -9.56
N ARG A 281 -0.35 -0.96 -9.14
CA ARG A 281 -0.75 -0.27 -7.91
C ARG A 281 -2.04 0.53 -8.09
N ALA A 282 -2.90 0.42 -7.09
CA ALA A 282 -3.98 1.38 -6.88
C ALA A 282 -3.43 2.79 -6.56
N ARG A 283 -4.22 3.83 -6.83
CA ARG A 283 -3.79 5.24 -6.84
C ARG A 283 -3.49 5.84 -5.46
N ARG A 284 -4.05 5.29 -4.38
CA ARG A 284 -3.99 5.86 -3.01
C ARG A 284 -3.82 4.76 -1.96
N SER A 285 -3.74 5.12 -0.68
CA SER A 285 -3.82 4.14 0.41
C SER A 285 -5.22 3.51 0.45
N ALA A 286 -5.30 2.19 0.62
CA ALA A 286 -6.57 1.49 0.82
C ALA A 286 -7.23 1.95 2.13
N LEU A 287 -8.55 2.16 2.09
CA LEU A 287 -9.32 2.62 3.25
C LEU A 287 -10.38 1.58 3.62
N PRO A 288 -10.81 1.49 4.88
CA PRO A 288 -11.98 0.70 5.25
C PRO A 288 -13.22 1.20 4.50
N THR A 289 -14.09 0.28 4.11
CA THR A 289 -15.40 0.64 3.57
C THR A 289 -16.29 1.21 4.68
N LEU A 290 -17.30 2.01 4.32
CA LEU A 290 -18.26 2.56 5.29
C LEU A 290 -18.86 1.49 6.24
N PRO A 291 -19.32 0.32 5.75
CA PRO A 291 -19.82 -0.74 6.63
C PRO A 291 -18.83 -1.27 7.66
N SER A 292 -17.51 -1.20 7.40
CA SER A 292 -16.47 -1.68 8.30
C SER A 292 -15.99 -0.62 9.31
N LEU A 293 -16.23 0.67 9.09
CA LEU A 293 -15.72 1.75 9.96
C LEU A 293 -16.19 1.67 11.41
N PHE A 294 -17.39 1.17 11.64
CA PHE A 294 -18.03 1.11 12.97
C PHE A 294 -18.15 -0.32 13.49
N VAL A 295 -17.29 -1.22 13.01
CA VAL A 295 -17.29 -2.64 13.38
C VAL A 295 -15.91 -3.04 13.86
N ASP A 296 -15.85 -3.64 15.04
CA ASP A 296 -14.65 -4.34 15.48
C ASP A 296 -14.63 -5.76 14.88
N ALA A 297 -14.19 -5.88 13.63
CA ALA A 297 -14.10 -7.15 12.91
C ALA A 297 -13.14 -8.15 13.58
N GLN A 298 -12.29 -7.70 14.50
CA GLN A 298 -11.39 -8.57 15.25
C GLN A 298 -12.09 -9.28 16.42
N HIS A 299 -13.23 -8.74 16.89
CA HIS A 299 -13.92 -9.20 18.09
C HIS A 299 -15.39 -9.58 17.88
N ASP A 300 -16.10 -8.87 17.00
CA ASP A 300 -17.51 -9.13 16.72
C ASP A 300 -17.68 -10.39 15.87
N LYS A 301 -18.07 -11.49 16.51
CA LYS A 301 -18.36 -12.78 15.85
C LYS A 301 -19.44 -12.68 14.78
N SER A 302 -20.37 -11.75 14.92
CA SER A 302 -21.46 -11.58 13.95
C SER A 302 -21.02 -10.82 12.70
N ARG A 303 -19.89 -10.09 12.79
CA ARG A 303 -19.34 -9.27 11.71
C ARG A 303 -17.80 -9.39 11.64
N PRO A 304 -17.26 -10.59 11.38
CA PRO A 304 -15.82 -10.87 11.47
C PRO A 304 -15.00 -10.39 10.26
N LEU A 305 -15.64 -9.75 9.29
CA LEU A 305 -15.04 -9.39 8.01
C LEU A 305 -14.69 -7.90 7.96
N LEU A 306 -13.44 -7.63 7.61
CA LEU A 306 -12.95 -6.30 7.30
C LEU A 306 -12.98 -6.12 5.78
N SER A 307 -13.75 -5.14 5.32
CA SER A 307 -13.75 -4.73 3.92
C SER A 307 -12.94 -3.45 3.75
N ILE A 308 -12.03 -3.45 2.78
CA ILE A 308 -11.22 -2.29 2.39
C ILE A 308 -11.37 -2.05 0.89
N TRP A 309 -11.13 -0.83 0.45
CA TRP A 309 -11.27 -0.45 -0.94
C TRP A 309 -10.19 0.52 -1.40
N ASN A 310 -9.97 0.55 -2.72
CA ASN A 310 -9.04 1.45 -3.37
C ASN A 310 -9.48 1.80 -4.80
N GLU A 311 -8.82 2.79 -5.39
CA GLU A 311 -9.08 3.29 -6.74
C GLU A 311 -7.97 2.87 -7.70
N ASN A 312 -8.32 2.35 -8.87
CA ASN A 312 -7.35 1.94 -9.87
C ASN A 312 -6.97 3.09 -10.83
N PRO A 313 -5.89 2.93 -11.63
CA PRO A 313 -5.40 4.01 -12.48
C PRO A 313 -6.41 4.50 -13.52
N ALA A 314 -7.23 3.63 -14.12
CA ALA A 314 -8.29 4.07 -15.02
C ALA A 314 -9.51 4.62 -14.25
N HIS A 315 -10.10 5.71 -14.78
CA HIS A 315 -11.28 6.33 -14.19
C HIS A 315 -12.49 5.38 -14.23
N GLY A 316 -13.23 5.30 -13.12
CA GLY A 316 -14.37 4.38 -13.04
C GLY A 316 -14.00 2.95 -12.68
N HIS A 317 -12.72 2.66 -12.39
CA HIS A 317 -12.25 1.38 -11.89
C HIS A 317 -11.84 1.48 -10.42
N GLY A 318 -12.21 0.46 -9.66
CA GLY A 318 -11.82 0.30 -8.27
C GLY A 318 -11.65 -1.16 -7.91
N VAL A 319 -11.19 -1.36 -6.68
CA VAL A 319 -11.00 -2.69 -6.11
C VAL A 319 -11.48 -2.69 -4.67
N VAL A 320 -12.17 -3.75 -4.28
CA VAL A 320 -12.63 -4.01 -2.92
C VAL A 320 -12.06 -5.34 -2.48
N GLY A 321 -11.53 -5.42 -1.27
CA GLY A 321 -11.13 -6.69 -0.66
C GLY A 321 -11.86 -6.91 0.65
N VAL A 322 -12.34 -8.14 0.85
CA VAL A 322 -13.03 -8.59 2.08
C VAL A 322 -12.16 -9.63 2.74
N PHE A 323 -11.74 -9.38 3.98
CA PHE A 323 -10.76 -10.19 4.70
C PHE A 323 -11.35 -10.67 6.02
N ASN A 324 -11.24 -11.96 6.31
CA ASN A 324 -11.55 -12.47 7.64
C ASN A 324 -10.35 -12.22 8.57
N VAL A 325 -10.48 -11.18 9.41
CA VAL A 325 -9.45 -10.75 10.38
C VAL A 325 -9.81 -11.10 11.82
N TYR A 326 -10.84 -11.93 11.99
CA TYR A 326 -11.40 -12.26 13.28
C TYR A 326 -10.52 -13.21 14.10
N GLY A 327 -10.66 -13.14 15.42
CA GLY A 327 -10.14 -14.14 16.35
C GLY A 327 -8.93 -13.68 17.15
N SER A 328 -8.21 -12.64 16.72
CA SER A 328 -7.06 -12.11 17.46
C SER A 328 -7.01 -10.59 17.49
N ARG A 329 -6.38 -10.03 18.52
CA ARG A 329 -6.16 -8.59 18.70
C ARG A 329 -4.90 -8.28 19.48
N TRP A 330 -4.48 -7.02 19.44
CA TRP A 330 -3.49 -6.50 20.39
C TRP A 330 -4.11 -6.34 21.79
N ASP A 331 -3.55 -7.03 22.79
CA ASP A 331 -3.90 -6.82 24.20
C ASP A 331 -2.96 -5.75 24.79
N GLN A 332 -3.52 -4.58 25.10
CA GLN A 332 -2.75 -3.45 25.64
C GLN A 332 -2.11 -3.75 27.01
N ARG A 333 -2.78 -4.54 27.86
CA ARG A 333 -2.27 -4.87 29.21
C ARG A 333 -1.15 -5.88 29.12
N ALA A 334 -1.35 -6.94 28.33
CA ALA A 334 -0.36 -7.98 28.12
C ALA A 334 0.79 -7.57 27.19
N ARG A 335 0.57 -6.53 26.37
CA ARG A 335 1.50 -6.05 25.33
C ARG A 335 1.91 -7.16 24.36
N ALA A 336 0.93 -7.93 23.94
CA ALA A 336 1.11 -9.04 23.02
C ALA A 336 -0.16 -9.21 22.19
N TYR A 337 -0.01 -9.77 21.00
CA TYR A 337 -1.15 -10.28 20.25
C TYR A 337 -1.74 -11.48 21.01
N ARG A 338 -3.05 -11.48 21.17
CA ARG A 338 -3.78 -12.54 21.86
C ARG A 338 -4.99 -12.97 21.06
N TRP A 339 -5.23 -14.26 21.09
CA TRP A 339 -6.50 -14.83 20.69
C TRP A 339 -7.61 -14.35 21.62
N VAL A 340 -8.77 -14.04 21.06
CA VAL A 340 -9.99 -13.76 21.84
C VAL A 340 -10.39 -15.07 22.55
N ARG A 341 -10.78 -15.01 23.83
CA ARG A 341 -11.13 -16.21 24.63
C ARG A 341 -12.12 -17.11 23.87
N GLY A 342 -11.82 -18.41 23.78
CA GLY A 342 -12.56 -19.39 22.97
C GLY A 342 -11.97 -19.64 21.57
N HIS A 343 -10.91 -18.92 21.18
CA HIS A 343 -10.09 -19.12 19.98
C HIS A 343 -8.67 -19.57 20.31
N GLU A 344 -8.43 -20.06 21.52
CA GLU A 344 -7.13 -20.59 21.91
C GLU A 344 -6.78 -21.74 20.98
N ALA A 345 -5.80 -21.48 20.11
CA ALA A 345 -5.31 -22.41 19.13
C ALA A 345 -4.94 -23.75 19.77
N HIS A 346 -5.82 -24.75 19.60
CA HIS A 346 -5.33 -26.10 19.46
C HIS A 346 -4.39 -26.08 18.26
N ARG A 347 -3.09 -26.28 18.55
CA ARG A 347 -1.97 -26.34 17.63
C ARG A 347 -2.42 -26.77 16.22
N LEU A 348 -2.30 -25.87 15.25
CA LEU A 348 -2.20 -26.17 13.82
C LEU A 348 -3.39 -26.91 13.14
N SER A 349 -4.51 -27.18 13.81
CA SER A 349 -5.70 -27.66 13.10
C SER A 349 -6.50 -26.45 12.60
N PHE A 350 -6.32 -26.08 11.33
CA PHE A 350 -7.07 -25.06 10.57
C PHE A 350 -8.60 -25.29 10.51
N THR A 351 -9.14 -26.22 11.29
CA THR A 351 -10.55 -26.59 11.37
C THR A 351 -11.28 -25.81 12.47
N TYR A 352 -11.19 -24.47 12.46
CA TYR A 352 -12.11 -23.63 13.25
C TYR A 352 -13.12 -22.94 12.34
N THR A 353 -14.38 -23.23 12.59
CA THR A 353 -15.60 -22.89 11.85
C THR A 353 -16.07 -21.44 12.06
N ALA A 354 -15.16 -20.46 12.02
CA ALA A 354 -15.52 -19.03 11.99
C ALA A 354 -15.61 -18.51 10.54
N ALA A 355 -16.04 -19.37 9.62
CA ALA A 355 -16.33 -18.94 8.26
C ALA A 355 -17.53 -17.99 8.29
N ALA A 356 -17.41 -16.86 7.60
CA ALA A 356 -18.47 -15.88 7.52
C ALA A 356 -18.74 -15.50 6.08
N GLU A 357 -20.01 -15.35 5.75
CA GLU A 357 -20.41 -14.86 4.45
C GLU A 357 -20.28 -13.34 4.40
N GLY A 358 -19.53 -12.85 3.42
CA GLY A 358 -19.39 -11.44 3.12
C GLY A 358 -20.26 -11.01 1.96
N THR A 359 -20.39 -9.69 1.81
CA THR A 359 -20.96 -9.09 0.62
C THR A 359 -20.09 -7.94 0.14
N ILE A 360 -20.11 -7.73 -1.17
CA ILE A 360 -19.46 -6.60 -1.84
C ILE A 360 -20.52 -5.87 -2.66
N ARG A 361 -20.56 -4.54 -2.51
CA ARG A 361 -21.38 -3.65 -3.34
C ARG A 361 -20.49 -2.70 -4.13
N PRO A 362 -20.90 -2.26 -5.33
CA PRO A 362 -20.19 -1.19 -6.03
C PRO A 362 -20.02 0.08 -5.17
N ARG A 363 -21.02 0.42 -4.32
CA ARG A 363 -20.93 1.54 -3.37
C ARG A 363 -19.76 1.46 -2.40
N ASP A 364 -19.28 0.26 -2.07
CA ASP A 364 -18.19 0.07 -1.12
C ASP A 364 -16.86 0.66 -1.63
N CYS A 365 -16.72 0.84 -2.95
CA CYS A 365 -15.64 1.61 -3.55
C CYS A 365 -16.04 3.07 -3.74
N HIS A 366 -15.70 3.96 -2.79
CA HIS A 366 -16.18 5.35 -2.88
C HIS A 366 -15.61 6.14 -4.06
N ALA A 367 -14.55 5.67 -4.74
CA ALA A 367 -14.08 6.28 -5.99
C ALA A 367 -15.21 6.36 -7.04
N LEU A 368 -16.07 5.36 -7.06
CA LEU A 368 -17.15 5.23 -8.04
C LEU A 368 -18.27 6.25 -7.81
N LEU A 369 -18.36 6.82 -6.60
CA LEU A 369 -19.37 7.80 -6.18
C LEU A 369 -19.01 9.24 -6.55
N ARG A 370 -17.74 9.54 -6.82
CA ARG A 370 -17.21 10.92 -6.82
C ARG A 370 -17.50 11.73 -8.07
N GLN A 371 -18.04 11.12 -9.12
CA GLN A 371 -18.19 11.79 -10.41
C GLN A 371 -19.47 11.35 -11.10
N GLU A 372 -20.17 12.34 -11.66
CA GLU A 372 -21.22 12.06 -12.63
C GLU A 372 -20.64 11.28 -13.82
N ILE A 373 -21.49 10.48 -14.45
CA ILE A 373 -21.09 9.47 -15.42
C ILE A 373 -21.45 10.01 -16.80
N ALA A 374 -20.45 10.21 -17.66
CA ALA A 374 -20.70 10.44 -19.07
C ALA A 374 -21.36 9.19 -19.67
N ALA A 375 -22.63 9.29 -20.03
CA ALA A 375 -23.34 8.27 -20.78
C ALA A 375 -22.91 8.33 -22.25
N ALA A 376 -23.03 7.20 -22.95
CA ALA A 376 -22.65 7.07 -24.35
C ALA A 376 -23.36 8.04 -25.31
N ALA A 377 -24.48 8.66 -24.89
CA ALA A 377 -25.23 9.65 -25.65
C ALA A 377 -24.83 11.11 -25.37
N GLY A 378 -23.73 11.33 -24.63
CA GLY A 378 -23.30 12.67 -24.20
C GLY A 378 -24.14 13.25 -23.04
N SER A 379 -25.11 12.51 -22.52
CA SER A 379 -25.82 12.86 -21.29
C SER A 379 -25.00 12.49 -20.06
N VAL A 380 -25.25 13.18 -18.95
CA VAL A 380 -24.58 12.92 -17.69
C VAL A 380 -25.55 12.22 -16.74
N MET A 381 -25.14 11.08 -16.19
CA MET A 381 -25.95 10.24 -15.30
C MET A 381 -25.39 10.26 -13.88
N LYS A 382 -26.28 10.22 -12.88
CA LYS A 382 -25.86 10.09 -11.48
C LYS A 382 -25.33 8.67 -11.21
N PRO A 383 -24.31 8.50 -10.35
CA PRO A 383 -23.82 7.17 -9.98
C PRO A 383 -24.89 6.18 -9.50
N ALA A 384 -25.96 6.67 -8.87
CA ALA A 384 -27.07 5.85 -8.39
C ALA A 384 -27.85 5.13 -9.50
N ASP A 385 -27.86 5.68 -10.72
CA ASP A 385 -28.63 5.14 -11.85
C ASP A 385 -27.78 4.23 -12.74
N ALA A 386 -26.48 4.10 -12.45
CA ALA A 386 -25.53 3.34 -13.25
C ALA A 386 -25.44 1.86 -12.86
N GLN A 387 -24.96 1.07 -13.82
CA GLN A 387 -24.63 -0.34 -13.64
C GLN A 387 -23.12 -0.52 -13.52
N PHE A 388 -22.72 -1.53 -12.76
CA PHE A 388 -21.33 -1.84 -12.47
C PHE A 388 -21.07 -3.31 -12.73
N ALA A 389 -19.92 -3.60 -13.32
CA ALA A 389 -19.37 -4.94 -13.41
C ALA A 389 -18.60 -5.22 -12.12
N VAL A 390 -18.87 -6.36 -11.48
CA VAL A 390 -18.21 -6.82 -10.26
C VAL A 390 -17.63 -8.19 -10.56
N TYR A 391 -16.31 -8.28 -10.64
CA TYR A 391 -15.60 -9.55 -10.85
C TYR A 391 -14.98 -10.04 -9.54
N LEU A 392 -15.46 -11.18 -9.05
CA LEU A 392 -14.91 -11.87 -7.89
C LEU A 392 -13.72 -12.73 -8.32
N HIS A 393 -12.56 -12.52 -7.69
CA HIS A 393 -11.30 -13.12 -8.12
C HIS A 393 -11.17 -14.58 -7.73
N ASN A 394 -11.47 -14.94 -6.48
CA ASN A 394 -11.36 -16.32 -6.03
C ASN A 394 -12.53 -17.18 -6.57
N ALA A 395 -13.73 -16.62 -6.63
CA ALA A 395 -14.88 -17.29 -7.26
C ALA A 395 -14.80 -17.35 -8.80
N MET A 396 -14.02 -16.46 -9.43
CA MET A 396 -13.94 -16.27 -10.88
C MET A 396 -15.30 -15.94 -11.53
N GLU A 397 -16.14 -15.20 -10.82
CA GLU A 397 -17.51 -14.87 -11.25
C GLU A 397 -17.65 -13.38 -11.62
N LEU A 398 -18.36 -13.11 -12.72
CA LEU A 398 -18.66 -11.75 -13.18
C LEU A 398 -20.15 -11.45 -13.01
N HIS A 399 -20.47 -10.37 -12.31
CA HIS A 399 -21.83 -9.91 -12.10
C HIS A 399 -22.04 -8.49 -12.62
N VAL A 400 -23.25 -8.20 -13.07
CA VAL A 400 -23.71 -6.83 -13.33
C VAL A 400 -24.68 -6.44 -12.23
N ARG A 401 -24.42 -5.31 -11.57
CA ARG A 401 -25.16 -4.86 -10.39
C ARG A 401 -25.42 -3.36 -10.44
N SER A 402 -26.56 -2.95 -9.87
CA SER A 402 -26.75 -1.55 -9.50
C SER A 402 -25.84 -1.17 -8.32
N LEU A 403 -25.74 0.13 -8.03
CA LEU A 403 -24.81 0.67 -7.03
C LEU A 403 -24.95 0.02 -5.63
N ASP A 404 -26.16 -0.36 -5.24
CA ASP A 404 -26.53 -0.86 -3.91
C ASP A 404 -26.74 -2.38 -3.84
N GLU A 405 -26.78 -3.06 -4.99
CA GLU A 405 -26.95 -4.51 -5.02
C GLU A 405 -25.66 -5.22 -4.60
N ALA A 406 -25.82 -6.17 -3.69
CA ALA A 406 -24.73 -6.97 -3.16
C ALA A 406 -24.40 -8.18 -4.05
N VAL A 407 -23.13 -8.54 -4.05
CA VAL A 407 -22.62 -9.85 -4.49
C VAL A 407 -22.07 -10.56 -3.27
N ALA A 408 -22.45 -11.82 -3.05
CA ALA A 408 -21.94 -12.63 -1.94
C ALA A 408 -20.50 -13.09 -2.23
N THR A 409 -19.62 -13.06 -1.23
CA THR A 409 -18.23 -13.54 -1.36
C THR A 409 -18.10 -15.06 -1.20
N GLY A 410 -19.19 -15.74 -0.87
CA GLY A 410 -19.15 -17.07 -0.25
C GLY A 410 -18.60 -17.02 1.19
N ALA A 411 -18.48 -18.19 1.80
CA ALA A 411 -18.03 -18.34 3.19
C ALA A 411 -16.49 -18.19 3.29
N LEU A 412 -16.04 -17.14 3.98
CA LEU A 412 -14.63 -16.84 4.18
C LEU A 412 -14.18 -17.35 5.55
N GLY A 413 -13.40 -18.44 5.56
CA GLY A 413 -12.74 -18.97 6.74
C GLY A 413 -11.64 -18.06 7.31
N MET A 414 -10.98 -18.51 8.36
CA MET A 414 -9.85 -17.79 8.97
C MET A 414 -8.74 -17.56 7.94
N TYR A 415 -8.24 -16.32 7.86
CA TYR A 415 -7.27 -15.86 6.85
C TYR A 415 -7.73 -15.97 5.40
N ALA A 416 -8.98 -16.35 5.14
CA ALA A 416 -9.54 -16.30 3.80
C ALA A 416 -9.95 -14.86 3.47
N PHE A 417 -10.02 -14.60 2.17
CA PHE A 417 -10.41 -13.32 1.62
C PHE A 417 -11.11 -13.51 0.28
N GLU A 418 -11.78 -12.47 -0.19
CA GLU A 418 -12.21 -12.31 -1.57
C GLU A 418 -11.83 -10.91 -2.05
N LEU A 419 -11.41 -10.80 -3.30
CA LEU A 419 -11.18 -9.52 -3.97
C LEU A 419 -12.23 -9.33 -5.06
N ALA A 420 -12.65 -8.09 -5.26
CA ALA A 420 -13.54 -7.71 -6.34
C ALA A 420 -12.94 -6.56 -7.14
N SER A 421 -12.73 -6.78 -8.44
CA SER A 421 -12.54 -5.67 -9.37
C SER A 421 -13.90 -5.12 -9.77
N ILE A 422 -14.06 -3.81 -9.64
CA ILE A 422 -15.32 -3.12 -9.89
C ILE A 422 -15.10 -2.03 -10.93
N SER A 423 -15.89 -2.06 -11.99
CA SER A 423 -15.80 -1.11 -13.10
C SER A 423 -17.19 -0.67 -13.56
N ARG A 424 -17.28 0.52 -14.13
CA ARG A 424 -18.55 1.05 -14.67
C ARG A 424 -18.96 0.29 -15.93
N VAL A 425 -20.26 0.03 -16.09
CA VAL A 425 -20.81 -0.55 -17.33
C VAL A 425 -21.31 0.57 -18.23
N HIS A 426 -20.68 0.67 -19.41
CA HIS A 426 -21.08 1.58 -20.47
C HIS A 426 -22.19 0.94 -21.29
N THR A 427 -23.30 1.65 -21.45
CA THR A 427 -24.45 1.20 -22.25
C THR A 427 -24.59 2.06 -23.50
N PHE A 428 -24.47 1.43 -24.67
CA PHE A 428 -24.66 2.08 -25.97
C PHE A 428 -25.99 1.64 -26.56
N SER A 429 -26.86 2.60 -26.87
CA SER A 429 -28.14 2.33 -27.51
C SER A 429 -28.04 2.57 -29.01
N PHE A 430 -28.53 1.62 -29.81
CA PHE A 430 -28.52 1.67 -31.27
C PHE A 430 -29.95 1.84 -31.81
N SER A 431 -30.06 2.17 -33.10
CA SER A 431 -31.34 2.13 -33.82
C SER A 431 -32.05 0.79 -33.60
N GLN A 432 -33.38 0.80 -33.49
CA GLN A 432 -34.22 -0.38 -33.20
C GLN A 432 -34.15 -0.90 -31.74
N GLY A 433 -33.67 -0.10 -30.79
CA GLY A 433 -33.76 -0.40 -29.36
C GLY A 433 -32.75 -1.42 -28.84
N ARG A 434 -31.78 -1.83 -29.66
CA ARG A 434 -30.69 -2.73 -29.25
C ARG A 434 -29.69 -2.00 -28.35
N LYS A 435 -29.13 -2.72 -27.38
CA LYS A 435 -28.14 -2.21 -26.43
C LYS A 435 -26.86 -3.03 -26.47
N LEU A 436 -25.71 -2.37 -26.40
CA LEU A 436 -24.41 -2.97 -26.10
C LEU A 436 -24.01 -2.55 -24.70
N LEU A 437 -23.68 -3.53 -23.86
CA LEU A 437 -23.05 -3.32 -22.57
C LEU A 437 -21.55 -3.59 -22.71
N TRP A 438 -20.73 -2.70 -22.15
CA TRP A 438 -19.29 -2.83 -22.14
C TRP A 438 -18.72 -2.49 -20.76
N SER A 439 -17.73 -3.25 -20.29
CA SER A 439 -16.90 -2.86 -19.17
C SER A 439 -15.57 -3.61 -19.20
N SER A 440 -14.44 -2.92 -19.09
CA SER A 440 -13.14 -3.57 -18.93
C SER A 440 -12.91 -3.98 -17.47
N ILE A 441 -12.44 -5.21 -17.24
CA ILE A 441 -12.10 -5.73 -15.90
C ILE A 441 -10.59 -5.70 -15.68
N GLY A 442 -9.82 -6.10 -16.69
CA GLY A 442 -8.36 -6.08 -16.68
C GLY A 442 -7.74 -7.48 -16.76
N LEU A 443 -6.64 -7.69 -16.05
CA LEU A 443 -5.89 -8.96 -16.04
C LEU A 443 -6.34 -9.85 -14.85
N PRO A 444 -7.26 -10.81 -15.03
CA PRO A 444 -7.92 -11.53 -13.93
C PRO A 444 -6.98 -12.47 -13.16
N ASP A 445 -5.81 -12.80 -13.71
CA ASP A 445 -4.79 -13.60 -13.01
C ASP A 445 -4.06 -12.82 -11.91
N LEU A 446 -4.20 -11.48 -11.89
CA LEU A 446 -3.64 -10.59 -10.88
C LEU A 446 -4.67 -10.29 -9.79
N PHE A 447 -4.25 -10.21 -8.53
CA PHE A 447 -5.10 -9.78 -7.41
C PHE A 447 -5.71 -8.38 -7.62
N ASN A 448 -5.05 -7.50 -8.37
CA ASN A 448 -5.60 -6.22 -8.77
C ASN A 448 -5.73 -6.12 -10.30
N ALA A 449 -6.66 -6.88 -10.89
CA ALA A 449 -6.86 -6.95 -12.34
C ALA A 449 -7.01 -5.57 -13.00
N GLY A 450 -7.88 -4.72 -12.45
CA GLY A 450 -8.10 -3.36 -12.97
C GLY A 450 -6.92 -2.40 -12.73
N GLY A 451 -5.95 -2.77 -11.90
CA GLY A 451 -4.75 -1.98 -11.64
C GLY A 451 -3.82 -1.89 -12.85
N ALA A 452 -3.94 -2.82 -13.79
CA ALA A 452 -3.19 -2.82 -15.05
C ALA A 452 -3.79 -1.87 -16.10
N ILE A 453 -5.04 -1.42 -15.93
CA ILE A 453 -5.71 -0.54 -16.90
C ILE A 453 -5.30 0.91 -16.62
N MET A 454 -4.55 1.51 -17.55
CA MET A 454 -4.02 2.87 -17.43
C MET A 454 -5.03 3.91 -17.93
N SER A 455 -5.71 3.62 -19.02
CA SER A 455 -6.80 4.44 -19.55
C SER A 455 -7.72 3.63 -20.45
N GLU A 456 -8.95 4.08 -20.58
CA GLU A 456 -9.94 3.53 -21.51
C GLU A 456 -10.64 4.70 -22.22
N ALA A 457 -10.79 4.58 -23.54
CA ALA A 457 -11.54 5.50 -24.37
C ALA A 457 -12.53 4.72 -25.22
N MET A 458 -13.73 5.25 -25.39
CA MET A 458 -14.79 4.60 -26.15
C MET A 458 -15.38 5.56 -27.15
N GLU A 459 -15.63 5.07 -28.36
CA GLU A 459 -16.21 5.85 -29.44
C GLU A 459 -17.30 5.06 -30.17
N VAL A 460 -18.40 5.75 -30.48
CA VAL A 460 -19.41 5.23 -31.40
C VAL A 460 -18.99 5.60 -32.83
N ILE A 461 -18.71 4.60 -33.65
CA ILE A 461 -18.20 4.78 -35.02
C ILE A 461 -19.22 4.30 -36.07
N GLU A 462 -18.91 4.52 -37.34
CA GLU A 462 -19.72 4.11 -38.50
C GLU A 462 -21.19 4.57 -38.43
N GLY A 463 -21.38 5.84 -38.09
CA GLY A 463 -22.73 6.45 -38.06
C GLY A 463 -23.66 5.81 -37.04
N GLY A 464 -23.13 5.37 -35.89
CA GLY A 464 -23.96 4.82 -34.81
C GLY A 464 -24.17 3.32 -34.87
N ARG A 465 -23.37 2.56 -35.65
CA ARG A 465 -23.57 1.10 -35.83
C ARG A 465 -22.56 0.24 -35.10
N ARG A 466 -21.39 0.80 -34.80
CA ARG A 466 -20.28 0.12 -34.12
C ARG A 466 -19.83 0.93 -32.92
N VAL A 467 -19.28 0.23 -31.94
CA VAL A 467 -18.57 0.83 -30.82
C VAL A 467 -17.16 0.31 -30.83
N SER A 468 -16.20 1.22 -30.68
CA SER A 468 -14.78 0.94 -30.49
C SER A 468 -14.41 1.26 -29.05
N ALA A 469 -13.70 0.35 -28.39
CA ALA A 469 -13.07 0.57 -27.09
C ALA A 469 -11.56 0.45 -27.25
N GLU A 470 -10.83 1.51 -26.92
CA GLU A 470 -9.38 1.54 -26.86
C GLU A 470 -8.93 1.52 -25.40
N ILE A 471 -8.20 0.48 -25.01
CA ILE A 471 -7.72 0.29 -23.65
C ILE A 471 -6.19 0.33 -23.66
N VAL A 472 -5.60 1.21 -22.86
CA VAL A 472 -4.16 1.22 -22.57
C VAL A 472 -3.93 0.39 -21.33
N LEU A 473 -3.21 -0.72 -21.50
CA LEU A 473 -2.93 -1.72 -20.48
C LEU A 473 -1.43 -1.74 -20.17
N HIS A 474 -1.05 -1.82 -18.91
CA HIS A 474 0.32 -2.08 -18.49
C HIS A 474 0.48 -3.58 -18.20
N GLY A 475 1.34 -4.24 -18.99
CA GLY A 475 1.53 -5.68 -18.96
C GLY A 475 0.61 -6.45 -19.90
N SER A 476 0.85 -7.76 -20.02
CA SER A 476 0.12 -8.68 -20.90
C SER A 476 -0.47 -9.86 -20.12
N GLY A 477 -1.36 -10.60 -20.77
CA GLY A 477 -2.05 -11.75 -20.20
C GLY A 477 -3.46 -11.91 -20.76
N LEU A 478 -4.26 -12.76 -20.10
CA LEU A 478 -5.69 -12.84 -20.38
C LEU A 478 -6.33 -11.50 -20.03
N PHE A 479 -7.02 -10.88 -20.98
CA PHE A 479 -7.80 -9.68 -20.72
C PHE A 479 -9.28 -10.02 -20.57
N LEU A 480 -9.86 -9.68 -19.43
CA LEU A 480 -11.27 -9.88 -19.14
C LEU A 480 -12.06 -8.59 -19.34
N ALA A 481 -13.17 -8.68 -20.06
CA ALA A 481 -14.14 -7.61 -20.23
C ALA A 481 -15.57 -8.17 -20.32
N LEU A 482 -16.53 -7.39 -19.84
CA LEU A 482 -17.95 -7.57 -20.12
C LEU A 482 -18.24 -7.02 -21.51
N CYS A 483 -18.79 -7.84 -22.41
CA CYS A 483 -19.33 -7.38 -23.69
C CYS A 483 -20.62 -8.14 -23.99
N SER A 484 -21.77 -7.46 -24.07
CA SER A 484 -23.05 -8.13 -24.31
C SER A 484 -23.26 -8.58 -25.76
N LEU A 485 -22.39 -8.16 -26.68
CA LEU A 485 -22.36 -8.61 -28.07
C LEU A 485 -20.98 -9.19 -28.37
N HIS A 486 -20.91 -10.15 -29.29
CA HIS A 486 -19.61 -10.69 -29.68
C HIS A 486 -18.77 -9.61 -30.39
N PRO A 487 -17.50 -9.39 -30.01
CA PRO A 487 -16.61 -8.51 -30.75
C PRO A 487 -16.46 -8.96 -32.21
N THR A 488 -16.51 -8.00 -33.13
CA THR A 488 -16.21 -8.23 -34.55
C THR A 488 -14.73 -8.13 -34.88
N GLN A 489 -13.98 -7.42 -34.04
CA GLN A 489 -12.55 -7.22 -34.22
C GLN A 489 -11.89 -6.96 -32.86
N VAL A 490 -10.73 -7.58 -32.67
CA VAL A 490 -9.82 -7.32 -31.56
C VAL A 490 -8.44 -7.08 -32.17
N ARG A 491 -7.79 -5.96 -31.84
CA ARG A 491 -6.41 -5.67 -32.26
C ARG A 491 -5.57 -5.34 -31.03
N THR A 492 -4.34 -5.82 -31.01
CA THR A 492 -3.35 -5.46 -29.99
C THR A 492 -2.17 -4.76 -30.64
N ALA A 493 -1.66 -3.72 -29.99
CA ALA A 493 -0.45 -3.02 -30.40
C ALA A 493 0.43 -2.75 -29.17
N LEU A 494 1.74 -2.94 -29.31
CA LEU A 494 2.71 -2.62 -28.25
C LEU A 494 3.17 -1.16 -28.41
N HIS A 495 3.15 -0.39 -27.32
CA HIS A 495 3.59 1.00 -27.27
C HIS A 495 4.86 1.16 -26.44
N GLY A 496 5.98 1.34 -27.15
CA GLY A 496 7.25 1.75 -26.55
C GLY A 496 7.89 0.71 -25.60
N PRO A 497 8.93 1.10 -24.87
CA PRO A 497 9.71 0.18 -24.02
C PRO A 497 9.04 -0.21 -22.69
N ASN A 498 7.93 0.43 -22.31
CA ASN A 498 7.31 0.29 -20.99
C ASN A 498 6.24 -0.82 -20.90
N CYS A 499 6.30 -1.84 -21.75
CA CYS A 499 5.33 -2.96 -21.78
C CYS A 499 3.85 -2.50 -21.78
N LEU A 500 3.56 -1.36 -22.41
CA LEU A 500 2.20 -0.85 -22.54
C LEU A 500 1.57 -1.41 -23.82
N TRP A 501 0.36 -1.92 -23.70
CA TRP A 501 -0.42 -2.45 -24.82
C TRP A 501 -1.64 -1.58 -25.05
N SER A 502 -1.96 -1.33 -26.31
CA SER A 502 -3.27 -0.83 -26.71
C SER A 502 -4.09 -1.99 -27.24
N LEU A 503 -5.26 -2.16 -26.65
CA LEU A 503 -6.26 -3.14 -27.06
C LEU A 503 -7.43 -2.40 -27.68
N LEU A 504 -7.71 -2.66 -28.96
CA LEU A 504 -8.84 -2.11 -29.69
C LEU A 504 -9.89 -3.19 -29.88
N ILE A 505 -11.08 -3.00 -29.31
CA ILE A 505 -12.20 -3.92 -29.43
C ILE A 505 -13.34 -3.21 -30.13
N ALA A 506 -13.78 -3.79 -31.26
CA ALA A 506 -14.92 -3.27 -32.00
C ALA A 506 -16.07 -4.28 -32.01
N ALA A 507 -17.24 -3.87 -31.52
CA ALA A 507 -18.47 -4.65 -31.58
C ALA A 507 -19.48 -4.01 -32.54
N LEU A 508 -20.15 -4.85 -33.33
CA LEU A 508 -21.13 -4.42 -34.33
C LEU A 508 -22.53 -4.86 -33.90
N CYS A 509 -23.48 -3.94 -33.98
CA CYS A 509 -24.88 -4.23 -33.72
C CYS A 509 -25.58 -4.70 -35.02
N THR A 510 -25.16 -5.80 -35.64
CA THR A 510 -25.82 -6.37 -36.83
C THR A 510 -26.96 -7.30 -36.46
N GLY A 511 -28.11 -7.13 -37.11
CA GLY A 511 -29.35 -7.87 -36.84
C GLY A 511 -29.52 -9.15 -37.65
N CYS A 512 -28.43 -9.77 -38.12
CA CYS A 512 -28.53 -10.98 -38.95
C CYS A 512 -27.68 -12.11 -38.37
N PHE A 513 -28.35 -13.23 -38.07
CA PHE A 513 -27.71 -14.53 -37.87
C PHE A 513 -26.84 -14.84 -39.09
N GLY A 514 -25.54 -14.94 -38.87
CA GLY A 514 -24.58 -15.41 -39.85
C GLY A 514 -23.40 -16.02 -39.12
N ARG A 515 -23.23 -17.33 -39.23
CA ARG A 515 -22.04 -18.05 -38.75
C ARG A 515 -20.82 -17.44 -39.42
N CYS A 516 -19.89 -16.91 -38.64
CA CYS A 516 -18.52 -16.66 -39.08
C CYS A 516 -17.59 -17.46 -38.18
N SER A 517 -17.06 -18.55 -38.73
CA SER A 517 -15.89 -19.24 -38.18
C SER A 517 -14.65 -18.41 -38.49
N ALA A 518 -13.76 -18.22 -37.51
CA ALA A 518 -12.43 -17.67 -37.74
C ALA A 518 -11.39 -18.74 -37.40
N ALA A 519 -10.45 -18.93 -38.33
CA ALA A 519 -9.25 -19.73 -38.21
C ALA A 519 -8.14 -18.98 -37.45
#